data_AF-A0A1I0FH84-F1
#
_entry.id   AF-A0A1I0FH84-F1
#
_cell.length_a   1.000
_cell.length_b   1.000
_cell.length_c   1.000
_cell.angle_alpha   90.00
_cell.angle_beta   90.00
_cell.angle_gamma   90.00
#
_symmetry.space_group_name_H-M   'P 1'
#
loop_
_entity.id
_entity.type
_entity.pdbx_description
1 polymer ?
#
loop_
_entity_poly.entity_id
_entity_poly.type
_entity_poly.pdbx_seq_one_letter_code
_entity_poly.pdbx_strand_id
1 'polypeptide(L)' 'MDYYFHPSPRPSSLELLNDEQLLDIYELAVEAEASPDFVEIIKSILAERQLLTSENR' A
#
# COMPACT_ATOMS: atom_id res chain seq x y z
N MET A 1 -17.96 15.34 -13.33
CA MET A 1 -18.31 14.88 -11.98
C MET A 1 -17.08 15.06 -11.13
N ASP A 2 -17.03 16.14 -10.36
CA ASP A 2 -15.92 16.44 -9.47
C ASP A 2 -15.96 15.48 -8.28
N TYR A 3 -15.27 14.35 -8.41
CA TYR A 3 -15.05 13.42 -7.32
C TYR A 3 -14.13 14.07 -6.28
N TYR A 4 -14.71 14.79 -5.33
CA TYR A 4 -14.02 15.22 -4.13
C TYR A 4 -13.81 14.00 -3.23
N PHE A 5 -12.59 13.47 -3.28
CA PHE A 5 -12.14 12.41 -2.39
C PHE A 5 -12.11 12.96 -0.96
N HIS A 6 -13.16 12.68 -0.18
CA HIS A 6 -13.12 12.88 1.27
C HIS A 6 -12.39 11.68 1.87
N PRO A 7 -11.14 11.81 2.34
CA PRO A 7 -10.49 10.72 3.04
C PRO A 7 -11.36 10.39 4.26
N SER A 8 -11.78 9.13 4.36
CA SER A 8 -12.55 8.69 5.52
C SER A 8 -11.69 8.93 6.77
N PRO A 9 -12.26 9.40 7.89
CA PRO A 9 -11.50 9.61 9.12
C PRO A 9 -11.05 8.29 9.75
N ARG A 10 -11.47 7.14 9.19
CA ARG A 10 -10.98 5.83 9.59
C ARG A 10 -9.80 5.45 8.71
N PRO A 11 -8.71 4.96 9.33
CA PRO A 11 -7.60 4.41 8.56
C PRO A 11 -8.13 3.30 7.64
N SER A 12 -7.59 3.24 6.42
CA SER A 12 -7.89 2.15 5.52
C SER A 12 -7.43 0.82 6.13
N SER A 13 -8.04 -0.30 5.74
CA SER A 13 -7.65 -1.61 6.28
C SER A 13 -6.17 -1.93 6.05
N LEU A 14 -5.57 -1.38 4.99
CA LEU A 14 -4.14 -1.51 4.69
C LEU A 14 -3.26 -0.66 5.62
N GLU A 15 -3.76 0.52 6.04
CA GLU A 15 -3.06 1.38 7.01
C GLU A 15 -3.00 0.78 8.42
N LEU A 16 -3.88 -0.18 8.74
CA LEU A 16 -3.90 -0.86 10.04
C LEU A 16 -2.92 -2.02 10.14
N LEU A 17 -2.38 -2.48 9.01
CA LEU A 17 -1.40 -3.56 8.98
C LEU A 17 -0.05 -3.08 9.49
N ASN A 18 0.69 -3.97 10.14
CA ASN A 18 2.10 -3.71 10.42
C ASN A 18 2.94 -3.89 9.14
N ASP A 19 4.22 -3.53 9.22
CA ASP A 19 5.09 -3.47 8.05
C ASP A 19 5.34 -4.86 7.44
N GLU A 20 5.51 -5.89 8.28
CA GLU A 20 5.67 -7.28 7.84
C GLU A 20 4.43 -7.77 7.09
N GLN A 21 3.24 -7.57 7.66
CA GLN A 21 1.97 -7.95 7.05
C GLN A 21 1.73 -7.22 5.72
N LEU A 22 2.12 -5.95 5.63
CA LEU A 22 1.95 -5.17 4.40
C LEU A 22 2.91 -5.65 3.30
N LEU A 23 4.14 -6.02 3.66
CA LEU A 23 5.11 -6.63 2.75
C LEU A 23 4.65 -8.01 2.28
N ASP A 24 4.17 -8.86 3.18
CA ASP A 24 3.64 -10.19 2.84
C ASP A 24 2.48 -10.10 1.83
N ILE A 25 1.58 -9.14 2.03
CA ILE A 25 0.46 -8.90 1.10
C ILE A 25 0.95 -8.39 -0.24
N TYR A 26 1.96 -7.52 -0.26
CA TYR A 26 2.57 -7.04 -1.50
C TYR A 26 3.19 -8.20 -2.29
N GLU A 27 3.98 -9.04 -1.64
CA GLU A 27 4.59 -10.22 -2.26
C GLU A 27 3.51 -11.16 -2.82
N LEU A 28 2.50 -11.49 -2.02
CA LEU A 28 1.38 -12.33 -2.44
C LEU A 28 0.61 -11.74 -3.62
N ALA A 29 0.40 -10.41 -3.63
CA ALA A 29 -0.30 -9.73 -4.71
C ALA A 29 0.49 -9.79 -6.03
N VAL A 30 1.82 -9.70 -5.95
CA VAL A 30 2.70 -9.85 -7.13
C VAL A 30 2.71 -11.29 -7.63
N GLU A 31 2.85 -12.26 -6.71
CA GLU A 31 2.85 -13.69 -7.07
C GLU A 31 1.51 -14.16 -7.65
N ALA A 32 0.40 -13.64 -7.15
CA ALA A 32 -0.94 -13.99 -7.61
C ALA A 32 -1.36 -13.24 -8.89
N GLU A 33 -0.49 -12.42 -9.48
CA GLU A 33 -0.80 -11.53 -10.62
C GLU A 33 -2.07 -10.70 -10.35
N ALA A 34 -2.18 -10.15 -9.14
CA ALA A 34 -3.31 -9.30 -8.75
C ALA A 34 -3.40 -8.07 -9.65
N SER A 35 -4.55 -7.38 -9.61
CA SER A 35 -4.76 -6.24 -10.49
C SER A 35 -3.64 -5.18 -10.32
N PRO A 36 -3.14 -4.61 -11.43
CA PRO A 36 -2.07 -3.60 -11.37
C PRO A 36 -2.43 -2.43 -10.45
N ASP A 37 -3.69 -1.99 -10.48
CA ASP A 37 -4.19 -0.91 -9.62
C ASP A 37 -4.07 -1.26 -8.13
N PHE A 38 -4.33 -2.51 -7.75
CA PHE A 38 -4.22 -2.95 -6.37
C PHE A 38 -2.75 -2.97 -5.91
N VAL A 39 -1.86 -3.48 -6.75
CA VAL A 39 -0.42 -3.50 -6.49
C VAL A 39 0.14 -2.08 -6.33
N GLU A 40 -0.29 -1.13 -7.16
CA GLU A 40 0.13 0.27 -7.07
C GLU A 40 -0.38 0.97 -5.79
N ILE A 41 -1.58 0.63 -5.31
CA ILE A 41 -2.08 1.13 -4.02
C ILE A 41 -1.18 0.64 -2.89
N ILE A 42 -0.85 -0.65 -2.85
CA ILE A 42 0.02 -1.20 -1.79
C ILE A 42 1.42 -0.57 -1.86
N LYS A 43 2.00 -0.42 -3.05
CA LYS A 43 3.31 0.27 -3.23
C LYS A 43 3.28 1.70 -2.72
N SER A 44 2.20 2.43 -2.97
CA SER A 44 2.06 3.82 -2.50
C SER A 44 2.09 3.88 -0.97
N ILE A 45 1.38 2.97 -0.30
CA ILE A 45 1.37 2.88 1.18
C ILE A 45 2.75 2.45 1.71
N LEU A 46 3.40 1.46 1.09
CA LEU A 46 4.76 1.05 1.45
C LEU A 46 5.77 2.20 1.29
N ALA A 47 5.61 3.04 0.27
CA ALA A 47 6.45 4.22 0.03
C ALA A 47 6.20 5.31 1.08
N GLU A 48 4.94 5.58 1.44
CA GLU A 48 4.58 6.52 2.52
C GLU A 48 5.19 6.13 3.86
N ARG A 49 5.30 4.83 4.13
CA ARG A 49 5.95 4.27 5.32
C ARG A 49 7.47 4.20 5.22
N GLN A 50 8.06 4.66 4.12
CA GLN A 50 9.50 4.61 3.83
C GLN A 50 10.09 3.18 3.79
N LEU A 51 9.26 2.16 3.67
CA LEU A 51 9.70 0.75 3.65
C LEU A 51 10.39 0.37 2.34
N LEU A 52 10.06 1.10 1.25
CA LEU A 52 10.71 0.93 -0.05
C LEU A 52 12.02 1.73 -0.18
N THR A 53 12.37 2.56 0.81
CA THR A 53 13.61 3.35 0.79
C THR A 53 14.70 2.61 1.57
N SER A 54 15.14 1.47 1.05
CA SER A 54 16.49 0.98 1.32
C SER A 54 17.47 1.72 0.40
N GLU A 55 17.59 3.04 0.56
CA GLU A 55 18.66 3.83 -0.06
C GLU A 55 19.52 4.43 1.05
N ASN A 56 20.59 3.69 1.36
CA ASN A 56 21.91 4.15 1.79
C ASN A 56 22.00 5.45 2.63
N ARG A 57 22.31 5.31 3.93
CA ARG A 57 23.54 5.88 4.50
C ARG A 57 23.97 5.22 5.81
#